data_AF-A0A7C4SEP5-F1
#
_entry.id   AF-A0A7C4SEP5-F1
#
_cell.length_a   1.000
_cell.length_b   1.000
_cell.length_c   1.000
_cell.angle_alpha   90.00
_cell.angle_beta   90.00
_cell.angle_gamma   90.00
#
_symmetry.space_group_name_H-M   'P 1'
#
loop_
_entity.id
_entity.type
_entity.pdbx_description
1 polymer ?
#
loop_
_entity_poly.entity_id
_entity_poly.type
_entity_poly.pdbx_seq_one_letter_code
_entity_poly.pdbx_strand_id
1 'polypeptide(L)'
;ELMSRVGYRMEVDLRSLVKGEEHQFLKGLSEATENREKALFYLLERSEWDFFIAVFEALDLAQHFFWRYLGGNDGGHGPSDPKLRQAIRDHYKEMDALLGRLFESLDDRCALLVYSDHGFRPLRKDVFLYNWLEERGFVQLKRNWEGVKVRALKARAFPMRWVKGLFLKDHLGHSHSVAAIDWTKTKAYFFSLSGQSIRVNLKGREAEGVVERGVDYERLCERLRKELSELRDPETHELVVEKVYTREEIYKGDFVENGPDLVVETREGFGLQEGFGAELTMEARQFQTPRSGDHHREGIFMLMGPGIRKGAELKSAEIIDIAPTILYLMGLPVPRDMDGKVVQGAFEEHYLETNPIEFCEGTKQGEEGEYEYSEEEREEMERRLKALKYME
;
A
#
# COMPACT_ATOMS: atom_id res chain seq x y z
N GLU A 1 11.24 27.55 0.99
CA GLU A 1 11.53 28.01 2.38
C GLU A 1 12.11 26.91 3.26
N LEU A 2 11.44 25.76 3.42
CA LEU A 2 11.91 24.64 4.24
C LEU A 2 13.33 24.15 3.85
N MET A 3 13.57 23.91 2.55
CA MET A 3 14.90 23.52 2.05
C MET A 3 15.98 24.56 2.37
N SER A 4 15.65 25.84 2.22
CA SER A 4 16.61 26.95 2.39
C SER A 4 16.85 27.35 3.85
N ARG A 5 15.87 27.17 4.74
CA ARG A 5 15.92 27.69 6.13
C ARG A 5 16.18 26.63 7.18
N VAL A 6 15.68 25.41 6.99
CA VAL A 6 15.87 24.30 7.94
C VAL A 6 16.68 23.15 7.34
N GLY A 7 17.21 23.32 6.12
CA GLY A 7 18.01 22.31 5.45
C GLY A 7 17.22 21.05 5.10
N TYR A 8 15.89 21.16 4.97
CA TYR A 8 15.01 20.03 4.73
C TYR A 8 15.39 19.26 3.46
N ARG A 9 15.48 17.94 3.57
CA ARG A 9 15.68 17.02 2.45
C ARG A 9 14.49 16.06 2.40
N MET A 10 13.81 16.01 1.27
CA MET A 10 12.63 15.15 1.09
C MET A 10 12.98 13.66 1.01
N GLU A 11 14.14 13.33 0.45
CA GLU A 11 14.38 11.97 -0.02
C GLU A 11 15.27 11.14 0.91
N VAL A 12 14.79 9.95 1.23
CA VAL A 12 15.64 8.84 1.65
C VAL A 12 16.43 8.36 0.42
N ASP A 13 17.75 8.27 0.55
CA ASP A 13 18.61 7.77 -0.54
C ASP A 13 18.46 6.25 -0.71
N LEU A 14 17.58 5.82 -1.61
CA LEU A 14 17.41 4.40 -1.94
C LEU A 14 18.67 3.77 -2.57
N ARG A 15 19.66 4.55 -3.04
CA ARG A 15 20.85 3.99 -3.70
C ARG A 15 21.71 3.19 -2.73
N SER A 16 21.79 3.59 -1.45
CA SER A 16 22.53 2.81 -0.45
C SER A 16 21.87 1.46 -0.22
N LEU A 17 20.53 1.40 -0.22
CA LEU A 17 19.79 0.13 -0.14
C LEU A 17 20.10 -0.78 -1.33
N VAL A 18 20.07 -0.25 -2.56
CA VAL A 18 20.35 -1.01 -3.79
C VAL A 18 21.81 -1.51 -3.83
N LYS A 19 22.75 -0.76 -3.26
CA LYS A 19 24.15 -1.16 -3.13
C LYS A 19 24.42 -2.18 -2.02
N GLY A 20 23.42 -2.52 -1.21
CA GLY A 20 23.58 -3.37 -0.02
C GLY A 20 24.24 -2.66 1.17
N GLU A 21 24.28 -1.33 1.17
CA GLU A 21 24.80 -0.49 2.26
C GLU A 21 23.71 -0.24 3.31
N GLU A 22 23.15 -1.31 3.88
CA GLU A 22 21.97 -1.27 4.76
C GLU A 22 22.14 -0.38 6.00
N HIS A 23 23.33 -0.33 6.60
CA HIS A 23 23.62 0.57 7.72
C HIS A 23 23.56 2.05 7.32
N GLN A 24 23.97 2.38 6.10
CA GLN A 24 23.88 3.73 5.57
C GLN A 24 22.44 4.07 5.22
N PHE A 25 21.69 3.10 4.67
CA PHE A 25 20.26 3.27 4.43
C PHE A 25 19.49 3.53 5.72
N LEU A 26 19.73 2.74 6.77
CA LEU A 26 19.13 2.95 8.09
C LEU A 26 19.44 4.35 8.66
N LYS A 27 20.68 4.83 8.50
CA LYS A 27 21.05 6.19 8.88
C LYS A 27 20.25 7.23 8.10
N GLY A 28 20.06 7.02 6.79
CA GLY A 28 19.26 7.89 5.93
C GLY A 28 17.78 7.96 6.35
N LEU A 29 17.22 6.86 6.86
CA LEU A 29 15.86 6.84 7.41
C LEU A 29 15.73 7.72 8.66
N SER A 30 16.64 7.58 9.63
CA SER A 30 16.66 8.45 10.82
C SER A 30 16.89 9.93 10.43
N GLU A 31 17.78 10.21 9.49
CA GLU A 31 17.98 11.59 8.98
C GLU A 31 16.71 12.16 8.31
N ALA A 32 15.94 11.34 7.60
CA ALA A 32 14.68 11.76 7.00
C ALA A 32 13.62 12.05 8.06
N THR A 33 13.51 11.21 9.10
CA THR A 33 12.68 11.45 10.27
C THR A 33 13.02 12.78 10.95
N GLU A 34 14.30 13.01 11.25
CA GLU A 34 14.77 14.26 11.87
C GLU A 34 14.46 15.49 11.00
N ASN A 35 14.62 15.37 9.68
CA ASN A 35 14.31 16.47 8.76
C ASN A 35 12.80 16.78 8.75
N ARG A 36 11.95 15.76 8.74
CA ARG A 36 10.50 15.92 8.82
C ARG A 36 10.07 16.52 10.14
N GLU A 37 10.69 16.12 11.25
CA GLU A 37 10.48 16.73 12.57
C GLU A 37 10.86 18.22 12.58
N LYS A 38 12.04 18.58 12.07
CA LYS A 38 12.47 19.99 11.98
C LYS A 38 11.49 20.83 11.16
N ALA A 39 10.98 20.28 10.05
CA ALA A 39 9.97 20.94 9.23
C ALA A 39 8.65 21.12 9.99
N LEU A 40 8.21 20.08 10.71
CA LEU A 40 7.01 20.11 11.55
C LEU A 40 7.08 21.23 12.58
N PHE A 41 8.12 21.27 13.43
CA PHE A 41 8.22 22.31 14.47
C PHE A 41 8.44 23.70 13.88
N TYR A 42 9.21 23.82 12.79
CA TYR A 42 9.38 25.10 12.10
C TYR A 42 8.04 25.71 11.64
N LEU A 43 7.14 24.87 11.12
CA LEU A 43 5.82 25.28 10.64
C LEU A 43 4.87 25.58 11.80
N LEU A 44 4.87 24.76 12.86
CA LEU A 44 4.05 24.97 14.06
C LEU A 44 4.40 26.30 14.76
N GLU A 45 5.68 26.69 14.79
CA GLU A 45 6.11 27.95 15.43
C GLU A 45 5.76 29.22 14.64
N ARG A 46 5.42 29.12 13.35
CA ARG A 46 5.40 30.27 12.42
C ARG A 46 4.04 30.64 11.86
N SER A 47 3.06 29.77 12.05
CA SER A 47 1.70 30.03 11.59
C SER A 47 0.74 29.60 12.69
N GLU A 48 -0.39 30.28 12.74
CA GLU A 48 -1.54 29.78 13.50
C GLU A 48 -2.27 28.77 12.60
N TRP A 49 -2.54 27.59 13.14
CA TRP A 49 -3.13 26.48 12.40
C TRP A 49 -4.45 26.07 13.04
N ASP A 50 -5.53 26.08 12.25
CA ASP A 50 -6.80 25.43 12.63
C ASP A 50 -6.76 23.92 12.37
N PHE A 51 -5.92 23.49 11.41
CA PHE A 51 -5.73 22.08 11.05
C PHE A 51 -4.31 21.87 10.50
N PHE A 52 -3.64 20.80 10.96
CA PHE A 52 -2.29 20.46 10.53
C PHE A 52 -2.13 18.94 10.43
N ILE A 53 -1.62 18.44 9.31
CA ILE A 53 -1.24 17.03 9.12
C ILE A 53 0.24 16.96 8.79
N ALA A 54 0.96 16.05 9.45
CA ALA A 54 2.29 15.63 9.06
C ALA A 54 2.35 14.11 8.88
N VAL A 55 3.00 13.68 7.81
CA VAL A 55 3.20 12.26 7.46
C VAL A 55 4.67 11.89 7.63
N PHE A 56 4.95 10.71 8.18
CA PHE A 56 6.29 10.18 8.38
C PHE A 56 6.43 8.81 7.68
N GLU A 57 7.19 8.76 6.58
CA GLU A 57 7.30 7.58 5.72
C GLU A 57 8.46 6.64 6.10
N ALA A 58 9.45 7.14 6.87
CA ALA A 58 10.67 6.39 7.15
C ALA A 58 10.42 5.05 7.87
N LEU A 59 9.39 4.98 8.71
CA LEU A 59 9.00 3.77 9.42
C LEU A 59 8.41 2.70 8.48
N ASP A 60 7.70 3.08 7.43
CA ASP A 60 7.20 2.15 6.40
C ASP A 60 8.37 1.48 5.68
N LEU A 61 9.34 2.28 5.20
CA LEU A 61 10.56 1.77 4.57
C LEU A 61 11.39 0.91 5.55
N ALA A 62 11.48 1.32 6.82
CA ALA A 62 12.18 0.54 7.84
C ALA A 62 11.55 -0.85 7.99
N GLN A 63 10.22 -0.93 8.03
CA GLN A 63 9.50 -2.19 8.15
C GLN A 63 9.60 -3.04 6.88
N HIS A 64 9.57 -2.46 5.67
CA HIS A 64 9.77 -3.25 4.45
C HIS A 64 11.12 -3.97 4.41
N PHE A 65 12.22 -3.29 4.76
CA PHE A 65 13.57 -3.81 4.53
C PHE A 65 14.21 -4.45 5.77
N PHE A 66 13.85 -4.01 6.98
CA PHE A 66 14.51 -4.49 8.20
C PHE A 66 13.70 -5.53 9.00
N TRP A 67 12.48 -5.88 8.58
CA TRP A 67 11.68 -6.92 9.27
C TRP A 67 12.41 -8.26 9.34
N ARG A 68 13.20 -8.60 8.31
CA ARG A 68 13.99 -9.83 8.28
C ARG A 68 15.03 -9.95 9.40
N TYR A 69 15.41 -8.84 10.04
CA TYR A 69 16.34 -8.84 11.16
C TYR A 69 15.66 -9.06 12.51
N LEU A 70 14.33 -8.98 12.56
CA LEU A 70 13.56 -9.37 13.73
C LEU A 70 13.82 -10.86 14.02
N GLY A 71 13.77 -11.24 15.29
CA GLY A 71 14.06 -12.61 15.72
C GLY A 71 12.82 -13.32 16.25
N GLY A 72 12.95 -14.62 16.51
CA GLY A 72 11.89 -15.37 17.21
C GLY A 72 10.62 -15.54 16.39
N ASN A 73 9.47 -15.32 17.03
CA ASN A 73 8.15 -15.53 16.43
C ASN A 73 7.71 -14.38 15.49
N ASP A 74 8.51 -13.33 15.35
CA ASP A 74 8.17 -12.13 14.56
C ASP A 74 8.39 -12.33 13.04
N GLY A 75 8.67 -13.55 12.58
CA GLY A 75 8.76 -13.89 11.16
C GLY A 75 10.04 -13.43 10.42
N GLY A 76 11.04 -12.93 11.16
CA GLY A 76 12.33 -12.55 10.57
C GLY A 76 13.16 -13.77 10.13
N HIS A 77 13.77 -13.65 8.95
CA HIS A 77 14.41 -14.75 8.22
C HIS A 77 15.74 -14.33 7.56
N GLY A 78 16.27 -13.16 7.95
CA GLY A 78 17.50 -12.58 7.44
C GLY A 78 18.75 -12.94 8.26
N PRO A 79 19.92 -12.42 7.85
CA PRO A 79 21.15 -12.61 8.63
C PRO A 79 21.05 -11.93 10.00
N SER A 80 21.81 -12.42 10.97
CA SER A 80 21.87 -11.80 12.29
C SER A 80 22.78 -10.57 12.26
N ASP A 81 22.21 -9.39 12.41
CA ASP A 81 22.93 -8.14 12.69
C ASP A 81 22.31 -7.48 13.95
N PRO A 82 23.06 -7.33 15.06
CA PRO A 82 22.52 -6.78 16.31
C PRO A 82 21.96 -5.36 16.17
N LYS A 83 22.54 -4.54 15.29
CA LYS A 83 22.11 -3.16 15.10
C LYS A 83 20.90 -3.10 14.19
N LEU A 84 20.90 -3.83 13.07
CA LEU A 84 19.75 -3.85 12.17
C LEU A 84 18.53 -4.55 12.80
N ARG A 85 18.73 -5.47 13.74
CA ARG A 85 17.65 -6.06 14.57
C ARG A 85 16.89 -5.02 15.38
N GLN A 86 17.53 -3.91 15.76
CA GLN A 86 16.87 -2.83 16.50
C GLN A 86 16.27 -1.77 15.58
N ALA A 87 16.49 -1.81 14.26
CA ALA A 87 16.11 -0.75 13.33
C ALA A 87 14.65 -0.28 13.47
N ILE A 88 13.70 -1.22 13.40
CA ILE A 88 12.26 -0.91 13.52
C ILE A 88 11.94 -0.40 14.92
N ARG A 89 12.44 -1.06 15.97
CA ARG A 89 12.19 -0.68 17.37
C ARG A 89 12.73 0.72 17.68
N ASP A 90 13.91 1.04 17.17
CA ASP A 90 14.54 2.33 17.39
C ASP A 90 13.79 3.44 16.63
N HIS A 91 13.28 3.17 15.41
CA HIS A 91 12.37 4.11 14.74
C HIS A 91 11.07 4.35 15.51
N TYR A 92 10.47 3.32 16.13
CA TYR A 92 9.31 3.52 17.01
C TYR A 92 9.66 4.38 18.23
N LYS A 93 10.86 4.25 18.81
CA LYS A 93 11.30 5.14 19.91
C LYS A 93 11.52 6.57 19.44
N GLU A 94 12.04 6.77 18.23
CA GLU A 94 12.16 8.11 17.62
C GLU A 94 10.76 8.76 17.47
N MET A 95 9.78 8.00 16.98
CA MET A 95 8.38 8.45 16.88
C MET A 95 7.76 8.74 18.25
N ASP A 96 7.95 7.86 19.23
CA ASP A 96 7.47 8.07 20.61
C ASP A 96 8.02 9.37 21.22
N ALA A 97 9.33 9.60 21.06
CA ALA A 97 9.97 10.82 21.54
C ALA A 97 9.45 12.07 20.82
N LEU A 98 9.19 11.98 19.51
CA LEU A 98 8.58 13.06 18.73
C LEU A 98 7.16 13.36 19.20
N LEU A 99 6.33 12.35 19.42
CA LEU A 99 4.98 12.51 19.94
C LEU A 99 4.98 13.14 21.32
N GLY A 100 5.94 12.78 22.19
CA GLY A 100 6.13 13.44 23.48
C GLY A 100 6.41 14.94 23.34
N ARG A 101 7.35 15.32 22.48
CA ARG A 101 7.65 16.75 22.21
C ARG A 101 6.47 17.48 21.59
N LEU A 102 5.76 16.84 20.67
CA LEU A 102 4.56 17.42 20.06
C LEU A 102 3.51 17.67 21.14
N PHE A 103 3.21 16.68 21.97
CA PHE A 103 2.26 16.80 23.06
C PHE A 103 2.61 17.94 24.04
N GLU A 104 3.89 18.10 24.39
CA GLU A 104 4.35 19.21 25.25
C GLU A 104 4.20 20.60 24.59
N SER A 105 4.23 20.65 23.25
CA SER A 105 4.12 21.90 22.48
C SER A 105 2.68 22.35 22.20
N LEU A 106 1.71 21.44 22.30
CA LEU A 106 0.31 21.71 22.01
C LEU A 106 -0.38 22.38 23.19
N ASP A 107 -1.31 23.30 22.90
CA ASP A 107 -2.15 23.92 23.93
C ASP A 107 -3.24 22.97 24.44
N ASP A 108 -3.87 23.34 25.55
CA ASP A 108 -4.93 22.57 26.20
C ASP A 108 -6.25 22.54 25.42
N ARG A 109 -6.31 23.16 24.23
CA ARG A 109 -7.48 23.16 23.34
C ARG A 109 -7.25 22.30 22.10
N CYS A 110 -6.02 21.89 21.82
CA CYS A 110 -5.66 21.14 20.64
C CYS A 110 -5.94 19.63 20.81
N ALA A 111 -6.49 19.01 19.76
CA ALA A 111 -6.59 17.57 19.65
C ALA A 111 -5.43 17.03 18.79
N LEU A 112 -4.76 15.99 19.30
CA LEU A 112 -3.73 15.24 18.58
C LEU A 112 -4.29 13.88 18.15
N LEU A 113 -4.31 13.65 16.84
CA LEU A 113 -4.61 12.35 16.24
C LEU A 113 -3.32 11.73 15.74
N VAL A 114 -3.10 10.47 16.09
CA VAL A 114 -2.01 9.65 15.55
C VAL A 114 -2.63 8.41 14.95
N TYR A 115 -2.41 8.20 13.66
CA TYR A 115 -2.94 7.05 12.96
C TYR A 115 -1.99 6.60 11.87
N SER A 116 -2.17 5.36 11.41
CA SER A 116 -1.51 4.85 10.21
C SER A 116 -2.54 4.54 9.13
N ASP A 117 -2.12 4.67 7.88
CA ASP A 117 -2.88 4.25 6.71
C ASP A 117 -2.99 2.71 6.59
N HIS A 118 -2.01 1.99 7.14
CA HIS A 118 -2.02 0.54 7.26
C HIS A 118 -1.16 0.06 8.44
N GLY A 119 -1.25 -1.24 8.74
CA GLY A 119 -0.31 -1.95 9.59
C GLY A 119 0.80 -2.63 8.80
N PHE A 120 1.52 -3.53 9.45
CA PHE A 120 2.56 -4.35 8.84
C PHE A 120 2.58 -5.78 9.37
N ARG A 121 3.08 -6.69 8.54
CA ARG A 121 3.27 -8.11 8.86
C ARG A 121 4.51 -8.68 8.14
N PRO A 122 4.99 -9.88 8.53
CA PRO A 122 6.09 -10.54 7.84
C PRO A 122 5.77 -10.86 6.36
N LEU A 123 6.77 -10.69 5.51
CA LEU A 123 6.77 -11.06 4.09
C LEU A 123 7.94 -11.99 3.80
N ARG A 124 7.71 -13.06 3.02
CA ARG A 124 8.74 -14.01 2.60
C ARG A 124 8.80 -14.13 1.08
N LYS A 125 7.63 -14.22 0.44
CA LYS A 125 7.52 -14.50 -1.00
C LYS A 125 6.58 -13.55 -1.72
N ASP A 126 7.01 -13.12 -2.89
CA ASP A 126 6.15 -12.47 -3.88
C ASP A 126 5.48 -13.54 -4.74
N VAL A 127 4.21 -13.31 -5.09
CA VAL A 127 3.36 -14.21 -5.87
C VAL A 127 3.01 -13.55 -7.19
N PHE A 128 3.52 -14.09 -8.29
CA PHE A 128 3.29 -13.57 -9.64
C PHE A 128 2.01 -14.14 -10.21
N LEU A 129 0.89 -13.52 -9.85
CA LEU A 129 -0.45 -14.04 -10.13
C LEU A 129 -0.72 -14.21 -11.64
N TYR A 130 -0.07 -13.42 -12.49
CA TYR A 130 -0.17 -13.57 -13.95
C TYR A 130 0.31 -14.95 -14.44
N ASN A 131 1.31 -15.56 -13.81
CA ASN A 131 1.77 -16.91 -14.16
C ASN A 131 0.62 -17.92 -13.96
N TRP A 132 -0.07 -17.82 -12.83
CA TRP A 132 -1.20 -18.69 -12.50
C TRP A 132 -2.42 -18.41 -13.40
N LEU A 133 -2.71 -17.13 -13.66
CA LEU A 133 -3.82 -16.73 -14.53
C LEU A 133 -3.61 -17.24 -15.97
N GLU A 134 -2.38 -17.21 -16.48
CA GLU A 134 -2.04 -17.73 -17.81
C GLU A 134 -2.13 -19.27 -17.85
N GLU A 135 -1.57 -19.96 -16.86
CA GLU A 135 -1.59 -21.43 -16.79
C GLU A 135 -3.03 -21.97 -16.76
N ARG A 136 -3.93 -21.28 -16.05
CA ARG A 136 -5.36 -21.65 -15.94
C ARG A 136 -6.23 -21.13 -17.09
N GLY A 137 -5.63 -20.40 -18.04
CA GLY A 137 -6.26 -19.89 -19.24
C GLY A 137 -7.18 -18.67 -19.02
N PHE A 138 -7.05 -17.98 -17.89
CA PHE A 138 -7.72 -16.70 -17.64
C PHE A 138 -7.08 -15.56 -18.42
N VAL A 139 -5.75 -15.55 -18.50
CA VAL A 139 -4.94 -14.64 -19.34
C VAL A 139 -4.43 -15.40 -20.56
N GLN A 140 -4.45 -14.76 -21.72
CA GLN A 140 -3.91 -15.31 -22.96
C GLN A 140 -2.82 -14.40 -23.49
N LEU A 141 -1.73 -14.98 -23.99
CA LEU A 141 -0.62 -14.22 -24.58
C LEU A 141 -0.70 -14.26 -26.11
N LYS A 142 -0.21 -13.19 -26.77
CA LYS A 142 -0.14 -13.11 -28.25
C LYS A 142 0.78 -14.21 -28.79
N ARG A 143 0.42 -14.86 -29.90
CA ARG A 143 1.16 -16.01 -30.50
C ARG A 143 2.64 -15.75 -30.79
N ASN A 144 3.03 -14.50 -31.03
CA ASN A 144 4.40 -14.12 -31.36
C ASN A 144 5.22 -13.74 -30.12
N TRP A 145 4.59 -13.75 -28.95
CA TRP A 145 5.25 -13.59 -27.68
C TRP A 145 5.75 -14.94 -27.21
N GLU A 146 6.99 -15.28 -27.59
CA GLU A 146 7.76 -16.30 -26.88
C GLU A 146 8.17 -15.73 -25.50
N GLY A 147 7.18 -15.48 -24.64
CA GLY A 147 7.41 -14.97 -23.31
C GLY A 147 8.13 -16.01 -22.47
N VAL A 148 9.31 -15.63 -21.95
CA VAL A 148 9.95 -16.01 -20.66
C VAL A 148 10.13 -17.52 -20.32
N LYS A 149 9.23 -18.41 -20.74
CA LYS A 149 9.25 -19.88 -20.60
C LYS A 149 10.52 -20.54 -21.18
N VAL A 150 11.28 -19.88 -22.05
CA VAL A 150 12.48 -20.45 -22.70
C VAL A 150 13.79 -20.23 -21.92
N ARG A 151 13.84 -19.36 -20.88
CA ARG A 151 15.10 -19.16 -20.12
C ARG A 151 15.29 -20.12 -18.93
N ALA A 152 14.22 -20.64 -18.34
CA ALA A 152 14.33 -21.57 -17.21
C ALA A 152 14.89 -22.95 -17.62
N LEU A 153 14.55 -23.46 -18.81
CA LEU A 153 15.01 -24.79 -19.25
C LEU A 153 16.45 -24.82 -19.79
N LYS A 154 17.01 -23.70 -20.28
CA LYS A 154 18.36 -23.67 -20.88
C LYS A 154 19.49 -23.33 -19.92
N ALA A 155 19.21 -22.98 -18.67
CA ALA A 155 20.24 -22.67 -17.67
C ALA A 155 20.88 -23.92 -17.02
N ARG A 156 20.35 -25.13 -17.27
CA ARG A 156 20.82 -26.37 -16.63
C ARG A 156 22.00 -27.06 -17.31
N ALA A 157 22.55 -26.49 -18.39
CA ALA A 157 23.60 -27.15 -19.17
C ALA A 157 24.62 -26.18 -19.77
N PHE A 158 25.34 -25.36 -18.98
CA PHE A 158 26.59 -24.74 -19.45
C PHE A 158 27.54 -24.42 -18.28
N PRO A 159 28.84 -24.79 -18.35
CA PRO A 159 29.78 -24.58 -17.25
C PRO A 159 30.05 -23.10 -17.01
N MET A 160 29.81 -22.71 -15.75
CA MET A 160 29.84 -21.39 -15.16
C MET A 160 31.27 -20.84 -15.06
N ARG A 161 31.89 -20.37 -16.16
CA ARG A 161 33.19 -19.65 -16.06
C ARG A 161 33.49 -18.55 -17.08
N TRP A 162 32.60 -18.25 -18.02
CA TRP A 162 32.91 -17.31 -19.14
C TRP A 162 31.82 -16.28 -19.47
N VAL A 163 31.05 -15.80 -18.49
CA VAL A 163 30.09 -14.70 -18.72
C VAL A 163 30.24 -13.60 -17.67
N LYS A 164 31.46 -13.05 -17.53
CA LYS A 164 31.65 -11.72 -16.93
C LYS A 164 31.52 -10.69 -18.06
N GLY A 165 30.29 -10.25 -18.37
CA GLY A 165 30.10 -9.17 -19.34
C GLY A 165 28.72 -8.99 -19.99
N LEU A 166 27.71 -9.82 -19.68
CA LEU A 166 26.40 -9.78 -20.36
C LEU A 166 25.18 -9.57 -19.45
N PHE A 167 25.37 -9.27 -18.17
CA PHE A 167 24.27 -9.02 -17.21
C PHE A 167 24.16 -7.54 -16.81
N LEU A 168 24.19 -6.65 -17.80
CA LEU A 168 23.80 -5.25 -17.65
C LEU A 168 22.68 -4.98 -18.66
N LYS A 169 21.45 -5.35 -18.30
CA LYS A 169 20.14 -4.90 -18.85
C LYS A 169 19.05 -5.93 -18.52
N ASP A 170 18.74 -6.11 -17.23
CA ASP A 170 17.46 -6.69 -16.79
C ASP A 170 16.75 -5.66 -15.90
N HIS A 171 16.61 -4.43 -16.43
CA HIS A 171 15.88 -3.33 -15.79
C HIS A 171 14.50 -3.07 -16.45
N LEU A 172 13.99 -4.00 -17.26
CA LEU A 172 12.78 -3.80 -18.07
C LEU A 172 11.72 -4.87 -17.77
N GLY A 173 11.33 -4.99 -16.49
CA GLY A 173 10.43 -6.05 -16.02
C GLY A 173 8.94 -5.68 -15.95
N HIS A 174 8.58 -4.41 -15.82
CA HIS A 174 7.22 -4.06 -15.37
C HIS A 174 6.28 -3.59 -16.49
N SER A 175 6.77 -2.92 -17.54
CA SER A 175 5.90 -2.34 -18.60
C SER A 175 5.67 -3.25 -19.82
N HIS A 176 6.59 -4.18 -20.13
CA HIS A 176 6.48 -5.02 -21.34
C HIS A 176 5.58 -6.25 -21.18
N SER A 177 5.23 -6.64 -19.96
CA SER A 177 4.46 -7.85 -19.66
C SER A 177 2.99 -7.75 -20.06
N VAL A 178 2.36 -6.59 -19.84
CA VAL A 178 0.96 -6.34 -20.22
C VAL A 178 0.80 -6.23 -21.74
N ALA A 179 1.80 -5.69 -22.44
CA ALA A 179 1.79 -5.59 -23.90
C ALA A 179 1.71 -6.96 -24.61
N ALA A 180 2.16 -8.01 -23.93
CA ALA A 180 2.13 -9.39 -24.39
C ALA A 180 0.73 -10.02 -24.35
N ILE A 181 -0.18 -9.46 -23.55
CA ILE A 181 -1.52 -10.01 -23.35
C ILE A 181 -2.35 -9.83 -24.61
N ASP A 182 -3.01 -10.91 -25.03
CA ASP A 182 -4.06 -10.92 -26.04
C ASP A 182 -5.40 -10.66 -25.35
N TRP A 183 -5.78 -9.40 -25.26
CA TRP A 183 -7.00 -8.96 -24.59
C TRP A 183 -8.27 -9.51 -25.24
N THR A 184 -8.26 -9.73 -26.57
CA THR A 184 -9.38 -10.34 -27.31
C THR A 184 -9.69 -11.78 -26.90
N LYS A 185 -8.83 -12.40 -26.09
CA LYS A 185 -9.01 -13.76 -25.55
C LYS A 185 -8.88 -13.85 -24.04
N THR A 186 -8.46 -12.77 -23.37
CA THR A 186 -8.23 -12.73 -21.92
C THR A 186 -9.54 -12.48 -21.20
N LYS A 187 -9.87 -13.32 -20.22
CA LYS A 187 -11.14 -13.28 -19.47
C LYS A 187 -11.04 -12.50 -18.16
N ALA A 188 -9.91 -12.58 -17.49
CA ALA A 188 -9.64 -11.87 -16.24
C ALA A 188 -8.15 -11.58 -16.12
N TYR A 189 -7.80 -10.51 -15.41
CA TYR A 189 -6.42 -10.02 -15.28
C TYR A 189 -6.19 -9.40 -13.91
N PHE A 190 -4.93 -9.44 -13.45
CA PHE A 190 -4.53 -8.75 -12.23
C PHE A 190 -4.54 -7.24 -12.49
N PHE A 191 -5.34 -6.50 -11.72
CA PHE A 191 -5.69 -5.11 -12.00
C PHE A 191 -4.80 -4.11 -11.26
N SER A 192 -4.47 -4.37 -9.99
CA SER A 192 -3.76 -3.41 -9.17
C SER A 192 -2.94 -4.09 -8.09
N LEU A 193 -1.66 -3.70 -7.99
CA LEU A 193 -0.77 -4.08 -6.89
C LEU A 193 -1.26 -3.56 -5.54
N SER A 194 -1.58 -2.27 -5.45
CA SER A 194 -2.01 -1.63 -4.20
C SER A 194 -3.37 -2.16 -3.74
N GLY A 195 -4.28 -2.45 -4.67
CA GLY A 195 -5.58 -3.03 -4.37
C GLY A 195 -5.59 -4.56 -4.26
N GLN A 196 -4.47 -5.24 -4.55
CA GLN A 196 -4.34 -6.71 -4.58
C GLN A 196 -5.54 -7.37 -5.29
N SER A 197 -5.88 -6.91 -6.49
CA SER A 197 -7.21 -7.13 -7.09
C SER A 197 -7.19 -7.69 -8.50
N ILE A 198 -8.31 -8.30 -8.89
CA ILE A 198 -8.56 -8.90 -10.21
C ILE A 198 -9.76 -8.20 -10.84
N ARG A 199 -9.65 -7.91 -12.14
CA ARG A 199 -10.78 -7.53 -12.98
C ARG A 199 -11.11 -8.60 -14.01
N VAL A 200 -12.40 -8.72 -14.31
CA VAL A 200 -12.96 -9.45 -15.43
C VAL A 200 -12.94 -8.52 -16.64
N ASN A 201 -12.49 -9.05 -17.78
CA ASN A 201 -12.53 -8.37 -19.07
C ASN A 201 -13.96 -8.43 -19.64
N LEU A 202 -14.82 -7.57 -19.12
CA LEU A 202 -16.27 -7.60 -19.26
C LEU A 202 -16.70 -6.79 -20.48
N LYS A 203 -17.62 -7.35 -21.27
CA LYS A 203 -18.19 -6.67 -22.44
C LYS A 203 -18.91 -5.38 -22.04
N GLY A 204 -18.60 -4.32 -22.78
CA GLY A 204 -19.18 -2.99 -22.57
C GLY A 204 -18.60 -2.21 -21.40
N ARG A 205 -17.65 -2.78 -20.63
CA ARG A 205 -16.88 -2.07 -19.59
C ARG A 205 -15.41 -1.96 -19.96
N GLU A 206 -14.81 -3.04 -20.43
CA GLU A 206 -13.46 -3.05 -20.95
C GLU A 206 -13.45 -2.95 -22.49
N ALA A 207 -12.46 -2.24 -23.06
CA ALA A 207 -12.39 -1.94 -24.49
C ALA A 207 -12.40 -3.19 -25.39
N GLU A 208 -11.75 -4.26 -24.96
CA GLU A 208 -11.70 -5.56 -25.65
C GLU A 208 -12.41 -6.64 -24.82
N GLY A 209 -13.48 -6.28 -24.11
CA GLY A 209 -14.28 -7.17 -23.27
C GLY A 209 -14.73 -8.44 -23.98
N VAL A 210 -14.51 -9.60 -23.35
CA VAL A 210 -14.87 -10.92 -23.92
C VAL A 210 -15.89 -11.68 -23.10
N VAL A 211 -16.07 -11.31 -21.83
CA VAL A 211 -16.99 -11.98 -20.90
C VAL A 211 -18.35 -11.28 -20.94
N GLU A 212 -19.43 -12.04 -21.09
CA GLU A 212 -20.80 -11.51 -21.01
C GLU A 212 -21.19 -11.21 -19.56
N ARG A 213 -22.01 -10.18 -19.36
CA ARG A 213 -22.64 -9.92 -18.05
C ARG A 213 -23.61 -11.03 -17.66
N GLY A 214 -23.90 -11.13 -16.36
CA GLY A 214 -24.80 -12.14 -15.80
C GLY A 214 -24.09 -13.46 -15.54
N VAL A 215 -24.68 -14.57 -16.00
CA VAL A 215 -24.26 -15.94 -15.61
C VAL A 215 -22.79 -16.25 -15.95
N ASP A 216 -22.28 -15.75 -17.08
CA ASP A 216 -20.89 -15.99 -17.48
C ASP A 216 -19.90 -15.26 -16.57
N TYR A 217 -20.20 -14.01 -16.22
CA TYR A 217 -19.46 -13.22 -15.22
C TYR A 217 -19.49 -13.88 -13.84
N GLU A 218 -20.67 -14.21 -13.33
CA GLU A 218 -20.84 -14.83 -12.00
C GLU A 218 -20.10 -16.16 -11.91
N ARG A 219 -20.22 -17.00 -12.94
CA ARG A 219 -19.50 -18.28 -13.01
C ARG A 219 -17.99 -18.09 -13.04
N LEU A 220 -17.50 -17.08 -13.75
CA LEU A 220 -16.07 -16.78 -13.81
C LEU A 220 -15.53 -16.30 -12.45
N CYS A 221 -16.25 -15.40 -11.79
CA CYS A 221 -15.88 -14.92 -10.46
C CYS A 221 -15.87 -16.05 -9.43
N GLU A 222 -16.89 -16.92 -9.42
CA GLU A 222 -16.93 -18.07 -8.51
C GLU A 222 -15.80 -19.07 -8.79
N ARG A 223 -15.50 -19.31 -10.07
CA ARG A 223 -14.37 -20.15 -10.48
C ARG A 223 -13.04 -19.56 -9.98
N LEU A 224 -12.81 -18.26 -10.17
CA LEU A 224 -11.61 -17.57 -9.68
C LEU A 224 -11.51 -17.67 -8.16
N ARG A 225 -12.58 -17.34 -7.42
CA ARG A 225 -12.62 -17.43 -5.95
C ARG A 225 -12.25 -18.84 -5.46
N LYS A 226 -12.85 -19.87 -6.03
CA LYS A 226 -12.58 -21.26 -5.66
C LYS A 226 -11.15 -21.68 -5.99
N GLU A 227 -10.69 -21.42 -7.22
CA GLU A 227 -9.36 -21.87 -7.61
C GLU A 227 -8.24 -21.09 -6.89
N LEU A 228 -8.46 -19.82 -6.52
CA LEU A 228 -7.53 -19.01 -5.73
C LEU A 228 -7.47 -19.44 -4.27
N SER A 229 -8.61 -19.82 -3.65
CA SER A 229 -8.61 -20.30 -2.26
C SER A 229 -7.86 -21.62 -2.09
N GLU A 230 -7.63 -22.35 -3.18
CA GLU A 230 -6.82 -23.57 -3.25
C GLU A 230 -5.37 -23.32 -3.69
N LEU A 231 -4.99 -22.07 -3.98
CA LEU A 231 -3.63 -21.70 -4.43
C LEU A 231 -2.60 -22.00 -3.34
N ARG A 232 -1.56 -22.76 -3.72
CA ARG A 232 -0.47 -23.16 -2.82
C ARG A 232 0.88 -22.76 -3.37
N ASP A 233 1.78 -22.43 -2.45
CA ASP A 233 3.20 -22.26 -2.75
C ASP A 233 3.77 -23.59 -3.29
N PRO A 234 4.44 -23.61 -4.44
CA PRO A 234 4.98 -24.84 -5.01
C PRO A 234 6.07 -25.52 -4.17
N GLU A 235 6.78 -24.76 -3.33
CA GLU A 235 7.90 -25.26 -2.53
C GLU A 235 7.44 -25.71 -1.13
N THR A 236 6.66 -24.89 -0.42
CA THR A 236 6.22 -25.15 0.96
C THR A 236 4.87 -25.85 1.05
N HIS A 237 4.08 -25.85 -0.04
CA HIS A 237 2.69 -26.32 -0.10
C HIS A 237 1.72 -25.58 0.84
N GLU A 238 2.14 -24.46 1.44
CA GLU A 238 1.30 -23.58 2.23
C GLU A 238 0.25 -22.91 1.35
N LEU A 239 -0.93 -22.63 1.91
CA LEU A 239 -1.94 -21.82 1.22
C LEU A 239 -1.43 -20.38 1.07
N VAL A 240 -1.60 -19.82 -0.12
CA VAL A 240 -1.17 -18.45 -0.43
C VAL A 240 -2.27 -17.44 -0.12
N VAL A 241 -3.52 -17.79 -0.40
CA VAL A 241 -4.67 -16.91 -0.27
C VAL A 241 -5.37 -17.18 1.06
N GLU A 242 -5.62 -16.13 1.83
CA GLU A 242 -6.48 -16.18 3.02
C GLU A 242 -7.95 -16.11 2.59
N LYS A 243 -8.28 -15.11 1.78
CA LYS A 243 -9.65 -14.87 1.33
C LYS A 243 -9.71 -14.13 -0.01
N VAL A 244 -10.79 -14.37 -0.76
CA VAL A 244 -11.14 -13.58 -1.95
C VAL A 244 -12.50 -12.95 -1.70
N TYR A 245 -12.55 -11.63 -1.75
CA TYR A 245 -13.76 -10.84 -1.58
C TYR A 245 -14.32 -10.44 -2.95
N THR A 246 -15.65 -10.38 -3.08
CA THR A 246 -16.26 -9.64 -4.18
C THR A 246 -16.22 -8.15 -3.90
N ARG A 247 -16.32 -7.38 -4.98
CA ARG A 247 -16.55 -5.94 -4.96
C ARG A 247 -17.65 -5.53 -3.99
N GLU A 248 -18.80 -6.21 -4.03
CA GLU A 248 -19.98 -5.90 -3.22
C GLU A 248 -19.81 -6.24 -1.73
N GLU A 249 -18.83 -7.09 -1.38
CA GLU A 249 -18.47 -7.35 0.01
C GLU A 249 -17.66 -6.19 0.63
N ILE A 250 -16.94 -5.42 -0.19
CA ILE A 250 -16.01 -4.37 0.26
C ILE A 250 -16.56 -2.96 0.02
N TYR A 251 -17.10 -2.71 -1.16
CA TYR A 251 -17.49 -1.39 -1.64
C TYR A 251 -19.00 -1.24 -1.71
N LYS A 252 -19.49 -0.01 -1.53
CA LYS A 252 -20.90 0.36 -1.58
C LYS A 252 -21.07 1.71 -2.28
N GLY A 253 -22.32 2.05 -2.62
CA GLY A 253 -22.66 3.33 -3.24
C GLY A 253 -22.57 3.34 -4.77
N ASP A 254 -22.79 4.51 -5.35
CA ASP A 254 -23.08 4.69 -6.78
C ASP A 254 -21.90 4.30 -7.70
N PHE A 255 -20.67 4.37 -7.17
CA PHE A 255 -19.45 4.04 -7.91
C PHE A 255 -18.96 2.62 -7.65
N VAL A 256 -19.75 1.77 -6.98
CA VAL A 256 -19.38 0.37 -6.73
C VAL A 256 -18.96 -0.33 -8.03
N GLU A 257 -19.60 0.01 -9.15
CA GLU A 257 -19.30 -0.60 -10.45
C GLU A 257 -17.87 -0.34 -10.97
N ASN A 258 -17.22 0.73 -10.50
CA ASN A 258 -15.87 1.11 -10.90
C ASN A 258 -14.79 0.30 -10.17
N GLY A 259 -15.14 -0.28 -9.02
CA GLY A 259 -14.25 -1.13 -8.22
C GLY A 259 -13.82 -2.42 -8.94
N PRO A 260 -12.77 -3.09 -8.45
CA PRO A 260 -12.37 -4.38 -8.98
C PRO A 260 -13.43 -5.45 -8.71
N ASP A 261 -13.53 -6.46 -9.57
CA ASP A 261 -14.52 -7.53 -9.41
C ASP A 261 -14.19 -8.45 -8.23
N LEU A 262 -12.90 -8.68 -7.98
CA LEU A 262 -12.40 -9.47 -6.86
C LEU A 262 -11.20 -8.80 -6.18
N VAL A 263 -11.15 -8.86 -4.85
CA VAL A 263 -10.01 -8.45 -4.03
C VAL A 263 -9.42 -9.69 -3.35
N VAL A 264 -8.11 -9.88 -3.46
CA VAL A 264 -7.40 -11.06 -2.97
C VAL A 264 -6.60 -10.68 -1.73
N GLU A 265 -6.94 -11.28 -0.60
CA GLU A 265 -6.18 -11.18 0.65
C GLU A 265 -5.27 -12.41 0.78
N THR A 266 -3.97 -12.17 0.88
CA THR A 266 -2.96 -13.23 1.04
C THR A 266 -2.74 -13.59 2.50
N ARG A 267 -2.30 -14.83 2.73
CA ARG A 267 -1.79 -15.27 4.04
C ARG A 267 -0.50 -14.55 4.38
N GLU A 268 -0.17 -14.53 5.68
CA GLU A 268 1.10 -14.00 6.16
C GLU A 268 2.31 -14.64 5.45
N GLY A 269 3.30 -13.83 5.13
CA GLY A 269 4.47 -14.25 4.38
C GLY A 269 4.33 -14.21 2.86
N PHE A 270 3.15 -13.92 2.31
CA PHE A 270 2.91 -13.81 0.88
C PHE A 270 2.37 -12.42 0.50
N GLY A 271 2.87 -11.85 -0.60
CA GLY A 271 2.33 -10.64 -1.25
C GLY A 271 2.16 -10.87 -2.74
N LEU A 272 1.11 -10.34 -3.38
CA LEU A 272 0.99 -10.43 -4.84
C LEU A 272 1.89 -9.40 -5.51
N GLN A 273 2.40 -9.74 -6.69
CA GLN A 273 3.25 -8.88 -7.50
C GLN A 273 2.74 -8.75 -8.93
N GLU A 274 2.98 -7.58 -9.53
CA GLU A 274 2.66 -7.31 -10.93
C GLU A 274 3.56 -8.07 -11.90
N GLY A 275 3.05 -8.26 -13.12
CA GLY A 275 3.78 -8.90 -14.21
C GLY A 275 3.98 -10.41 -14.02
N PHE A 276 4.79 -10.99 -14.91
CA PHE A 276 5.12 -12.40 -14.91
C PHE A 276 6.45 -12.63 -14.18
N GLY A 277 6.47 -13.62 -13.30
CA GLY A 277 7.68 -14.08 -12.62
C GLY A 277 8.37 -15.21 -13.37
N ALA A 278 9.61 -15.52 -13.02
CA ALA A 278 10.27 -16.73 -13.50
C ALA A 278 9.56 -18.00 -12.97
N GLU A 279 9.00 -17.90 -11.76
CA GLU A 279 8.23 -18.93 -11.06
C GLU A 279 6.95 -18.30 -10.48
N LEU A 280 6.01 -19.13 -10.03
CA LEU A 280 4.76 -18.65 -9.40
C LEU A 280 5.04 -17.84 -8.14
N THR A 281 5.96 -18.30 -7.31
CA THR A 281 6.38 -17.63 -6.09
C THR A 281 7.90 -17.50 -6.08
N MET A 282 8.41 -16.37 -5.59
CA MET A 282 9.85 -16.09 -5.48
C MET A 282 10.15 -15.40 -4.16
N GLU A 283 11.39 -15.39 -3.68
CA GLU A 283 11.79 -14.55 -2.54
C GLU A 283 11.34 -13.11 -2.79
N ALA A 284 10.71 -12.49 -1.79
CA ALA A 284 10.17 -11.16 -1.93
C ALA A 284 11.28 -10.12 -2.09
N ARG A 285 11.16 -9.26 -3.12
CA ARG A 285 12.20 -8.27 -3.45
C ARG A 285 11.60 -6.96 -3.96
N GLN A 286 12.26 -5.86 -3.62
CA GLN A 286 11.99 -4.54 -4.17
C GLN A 286 13.30 -3.82 -4.46
N PHE A 287 13.41 -3.16 -5.61
CA PHE A 287 14.65 -2.51 -6.06
C PHE A 287 15.87 -3.44 -6.08
N GLN A 288 15.67 -4.71 -6.43
CA GLN A 288 16.68 -5.77 -6.37
C GLN A 288 17.22 -6.08 -4.96
N THR A 289 16.60 -5.55 -3.91
CA THR A 289 16.92 -5.81 -2.51
C THR A 289 15.83 -6.68 -1.89
N PRO A 290 16.17 -7.63 -0.99
CA PRO A 290 15.16 -8.40 -0.29
C PRO A 290 14.19 -7.51 0.50
N ARG A 291 12.90 -7.77 0.34
CA ARG A 291 11.80 -7.15 1.10
C ARG A 291 11.24 -8.20 2.05
N SER A 292 10.87 -7.79 3.25
CA SER A 292 10.60 -8.71 4.36
C SER A 292 9.46 -8.33 5.30
N GLY A 293 8.95 -7.11 5.18
CA GLY A 293 7.68 -6.70 5.76
C GLY A 293 6.73 -6.27 4.64
N ASP A 294 5.44 -6.47 4.84
CA ASP A 294 4.39 -6.00 3.93
C ASP A 294 3.21 -5.40 4.69
N HIS A 295 2.40 -4.63 3.98
CA HIS A 295 1.25 -3.94 4.51
C HIS A 295 0.22 -4.93 5.10
N HIS A 296 -0.42 -4.51 6.18
CA HIS A 296 -1.49 -5.24 6.86
C HIS A 296 -2.69 -4.34 7.09
N ARG A 297 -3.90 -4.91 7.21
CA ARG A 297 -5.14 -4.13 7.36
C ARG A 297 -5.25 -3.39 8.70
N GLU A 298 -4.70 -3.96 9.76
CA GLU A 298 -4.82 -3.42 11.12
C GLU A 298 -3.68 -2.43 11.40
N GLY A 299 -4.00 -1.15 11.42
CA GLY A 299 -3.08 -0.05 11.76
C GLY A 299 -3.17 0.40 13.22
N ILE A 300 -2.59 1.57 13.51
CA ILE A 300 -2.71 2.24 14.80
C ILE A 300 -3.72 3.39 14.71
N PHE A 301 -4.43 3.64 15.80
CA PHE A 301 -5.25 4.83 15.99
C PHE A 301 -5.20 5.27 17.44
N MET A 302 -4.80 6.52 17.67
CA MET A 302 -4.75 7.16 18.97
C MET A 302 -5.30 8.58 18.85
N LEU A 303 -6.05 8.99 19.86
CA LEU A 303 -6.63 10.33 19.95
C LEU A 303 -6.36 10.87 21.36
N MET A 304 -5.96 12.14 21.43
CA MET A 304 -5.64 12.85 22.67
C MET A 304 -6.13 14.28 22.56
N GLY A 305 -6.59 14.88 23.66
CA GLY A 305 -7.05 16.27 23.67
C GLY A 305 -8.28 16.50 24.56
N PRO A 306 -8.92 17.68 24.43
CA PRO A 306 -10.12 18.03 25.19
C PRO A 306 -11.27 17.05 24.96
N GLY A 307 -11.93 16.62 26.04
CA GLY A 307 -13.10 15.75 25.95
C GLY A 307 -12.82 14.32 25.49
N ILE A 308 -11.54 13.95 25.32
CA ILE A 308 -11.14 12.61 24.92
C ILE A 308 -11.02 11.70 26.15
N ARG A 309 -11.67 10.53 26.06
CA ARG A 309 -11.71 9.54 27.13
C ARG A 309 -10.34 8.89 27.33
N LYS A 310 -9.78 9.01 28.53
CA LYS A 310 -8.50 8.38 28.88
C LYS A 310 -8.63 6.85 28.97
N GLY A 311 -7.66 6.15 28.37
CA GLY A 311 -7.56 4.68 28.44
C GLY A 311 -8.68 3.93 27.71
N ALA A 312 -9.38 4.58 26.79
CA ALA A 312 -10.41 3.95 25.98
C ALA A 312 -9.79 2.99 24.95
N GLU A 313 -10.33 1.77 24.84
CA GLU A 313 -10.01 0.85 23.74
C GLU A 313 -11.02 1.02 22.60
N LEU A 314 -10.54 1.41 21.42
CA LEU A 314 -11.36 1.65 20.23
C LEU A 314 -11.27 0.45 19.27
N LYS A 315 -12.16 -0.53 19.44
CA LYS A 315 -12.06 -1.83 18.73
C LYS A 315 -12.64 -1.85 17.31
N SER A 316 -13.30 -0.76 16.89
CA SER A 316 -14.07 -0.73 15.64
C SER A 316 -13.94 0.60 14.90
N ALA A 317 -12.82 1.29 15.09
CA ALA A 317 -12.50 2.47 14.30
C ALA A 317 -12.00 2.02 12.93
N GLU A 318 -12.56 2.57 11.87
CA GLU A 318 -12.12 2.34 10.49
C GLU A 318 -11.37 3.57 9.98
N ILE A 319 -10.47 3.41 9.00
CA ILE A 319 -9.72 4.55 8.44
C ILE A 319 -10.65 5.65 7.88
N ILE A 320 -11.82 5.26 7.37
CA ILE A 320 -12.85 6.17 6.87
C ILE A 320 -13.51 7.00 7.98
N ASP A 321 -13.40 6.58 9.25
CA ASP A 321 -13.94 7.30 10.42
C ASP A 321 -13.06 8.50 10.84
N ILE A 322 -11.82 8.58 10.33
CA ILE A 322 -10.86 9.63 10.70
C ILE A 322 -11.35 11.00 10.26
N ALA A 323 -11.77 11.13 8.99
CA ALA A 323 -12.24 12.40 8.44
C ALA A 323 -13.48 12.98 9.16
N PRO A 324 -14.59 12.24 9.37
CA PRO A 324 -15.73 12.76 10.12
C PRO A 324 -15.38 13.05 11.59
N THR A 325 -14.46 12.31 12.20
CA THR A 325 -13.97 12.61 13.56
C THR A 325 -13.19 13.92 13.61
N ILE A 326 -12.36 14.21 12.61
CA ILE A 326 -11.66 15.50 12.48
C ILE A 326 -12.66 16.64 12.32
N LEU A 327 -13.66 16.51 11.43
CA LEU A 327 -14.69 17.54 11.25
C LEU A 327 -15.42 17.84 12.57
N TYR A 328 -15.80 16.80 13.30
CA TYR A 328 -16.43 16.94 14.61
C TYR A 328 -15.54 17.67 15.62
N LEU A 329 -14.25 17.32 15.70
CA LEU A 329 -13.29 18.01 16.57
C LEU A 329 -13.08 19.48 16.20
N MET A 330 -13.23 19.83 14.92
CA MET A 330 -13.16 21.20 14.42
C MET A 330 -14.48 21.97 14.64
N GLY A 331 -15.52 21.35 15.20
CA GLY A 331 -16.84 21.96 15.35
C GLY A 331 -17.55 22.19 14.01
N LEU A 332 -17.19 21.42 12.98
CA LEU A 332 -17.79 21.49 11.65
C LEU A 332 -18.87 20.42 11.48
N PRO A 333 -19.95 20.70 10.73
CA PRO A 333 -20.97 19.70 10.47
C PRO A 333 -20.43 18.57 9.58
N VAL A 334 -20.82 17.34 9.90
CA VAL A 334 -20.43 16.13 9.16
C VAL A 334 -21.39 15.91 7.99
N PRO A 335 -20.91 15.82 6.73
CA PRO A 335 -21.77 15.48 5.61
C PRO A 335 -22.41 14.11 5.74
N ARG A 336 -23.72 14.02 5.43
CA ARG A 336 -24.50 12.77 5.54
C ARG A 336 -24.11 11.69 4.55
N ASP A 337 -23.32 12.02 3.53
CA ASP A 337 -22.85 11.11 2.50
C ASP A 337 -21.43 10.58 2.73
N MET A 338 -20.79 10.90 3.87
CA MET A 338 -19.56 10.20 4.29
C MET A 338 -19.87 8.76 4.71
N ASP A 339 -19.08 7.80 4.23
CA ASP A 339 -19.22 6.39 4.62
C ASP A 339 -18.79 6.14 6.08
N GLY A 340 -17.77 6.88 6.53
CA GLY A 340 -17.29 6.81 7.90
C GLY A 340 -18.16 7.59 8.87
N LYS A 341 -17.95 7.34 10.17
CA LYS A 341 -18.68 7.99 11.27
C LYS A 341 -17.72 8.59 12.29
N VAL A 342 -18.18 9.57 13.05
CA VAL A 342 -17.45 10.07 14.21
C VAL A 342 -17.18 8.90 15.17
N VAL A 343 -15.93 8.73 15.60
CA VAL A 343 -15.53 7.70 16.58
C VAL A 343 -15.99 8.12 17.98
N GLN A 344 -17.30 8.08 18.23
CA GLN A 344 -17.93 8.54 19.47
C GLN A 344 -17.36 7.86 20.73
N GLY A 345 -16.93 6.60 20.62
CA GLY A 345 -16.31 5.86 21.72
C GLY A 345 -15.02 6.49 22.25
N ALA A 346 -14.39 7.40 21.49
CA ALA A 346 -13.20 8.11 21.91
C ALA A 346 -13.49 9.30 22.85
N PHE A 347 -14.75 9.73 22.96
CA PHE A 347 -15.12 10.93 23.72
C PHE A 347 -15.73 10.59 25.09
N GLU A 348 -15.61 11.53 26.02
CA GLU A 348 -16.36 11.55 27.26
C GLU A 348 -17.84 11.82 26.98
N GLU A 349 -18.74 11.18 27.73
CA GLU A 349 -20.20 11.30 27.51
C GLU A 349 -20.66 12.77 27.61
N HIS A 350 -20.21 13.48 28.65
CA HIS A 350 -20.53 14.89 28.85
C HIS A 350 -19.99 15.80 27.72
N TYR A 351 -18.90 15.43 27.07
CA TYR A 351 -18.36 16.18 25.95
C TYR A 351 -19.28 16.09 24.72
N LEU A 352 -19.80 14.90 24.43
CA LEU A 352 -20.77 14.67 23.35
C LEU A 352 -22.12 15.35 23.62
N GLU A 353 -22.54 15.43 24.90
CA GLU A 353 -23.76 16.15 25.29
C GLU A 353 -23.63 17.67 25.07
N THR A 354 -22.47 18.23 25.37
CA THR A 354 -22.21 19.67 25.27
C THR A 354 -21.87 20.09 23.83
N ASN A 355 -21.30 19.18 23.05
CA ASN A 355 -20.92 19.38 21.65
C ASN A 355 -21.63 18.32 20.79
N PRO A 356 -22.94 18.48 20.51
CA PRO A 356 -23.65 17.50 19.71
C PRO A 356 -23.08 17.41 18.29
N ILE A 357 -23.05 16.21 17.71
CA ILE A 357 -22.63 16.02 16.31
C ILE A 357 -23.65 16.68 15.39
N GLU A 358 -23.21 17.72 14.69
CA GLU A 358 -24.00 18.38 13.66
C GLU A 358 -23.80 17.68 12.32
N PHE A 359 -24.88 17.59 11.53
CA PHE A 359 -24.85 17.00 10.20
C PHE A 359 -25.33 18.02 9.17
N CYS A 360 -24.63 18.11 8.03
CA CYS A 360 -25.04 18.91 6.88
C CYS A 360 -25.56 18.04 5.73
N GLU A 361 -26.08 18.68 4.69
CA GLU A 361 -26.44 17.98 3.45
C GLU A 361 -25.20 17.32 2.82
N GLY A 362 -25.43 16.27 2.04
CA GLY A 362 -24.34 15.54 1.38
C GLY A 362 -23.55 16.44 0.43
N THR A 363 -22.26 16.16 0.31
CA THR A 363 -21.33 16.86 -0.60
C THR A 363 -21.52 16.54 -2.08
N LYS A 364 -22.33 15.53 -2.43
CA LYS A 364 -22.70 15.23 -3.82
C LYS A 364 -23.41 16.40 -4.51
N GLN A 365 -22.64 17.36 -5.01
CA GLN A 365 -23.07 18.23 -6.11
C GLN A 365 -22.83 17.44 -7.39
N GLY A 366 -23.92 17.15 -8.11
CA GLY A 366 -23.85 16.40 -9.34
C GLY A 366 -23.08 17.15 -10.42
N GLU A 367 -22.10 16.47 -11.00
CA GLU A 367 -21.91 16.40 -12.45
C GLU A 367 -21.16 15.10 -12.75
N GLU A 368 -21.89 14.14 -13.31
CA GLU A 368 -21.32 13.01 -14.05
C GLU A 368 -20.64 13.56 -15.32
N GLY A 369 -19.49 14.22 -15.14
CA GLY A 369 -18.54 14.43 -16.21
C GLY A 369 -17.44 13.39 -16.07
N GLU A 370 -17.15 12.64 -17.13
CA GLU A 370 -15.81 12.07 -17.27
C GLU A 370 -14.83 13.24 -17.18
N TYR A 371 -14.18 13.41 -16.02
CA TYR A 371 -13.08 14.35 -15.90
C TYR A 371 -11.92 13.79 -16.72
N GLU A 372 -11.91 14.07 -18.01
CA GLU A 372 -10.74 13.83 -18.84
C GLU A 372 -9.66 14.82 -18.41
N TYR A 373 -8.62 14.31 -17.77
CA TYR A 373 -7.39 15.06 -17.58
C TYR A 373 -6.95 15.62 -18.93
N SER A 374 -6.82 16.94 -19.00
CA SER A 374 -6.17 17.61 -20.11
C SER A 374 -4.75 17.08 -20.30
N GLU A 375 -4.17 17.22 -21.49
CA GLU A 375 -2.76 16.83 -21.70
C GLU A 375 -1.83 17.50 -20.69
N GLU A 376 -2.06 18.77 -20.34
CA GLU A 376 -1.26 19.48 -19.34
C GLU A 376 -1.36 18.87 -17.94
N GLU A 377 -2.56 18.46 -17.52
CA GLU A 377 -2.75 17.81 -16.21
C GLU A 377 -2.17 16.39 -16.19
N ARG A 378 -2.25 15.65 -17.31
CA ARG A 378 -1.59 14.35 -17.44
C ARG A 378 -0.08 14.50 -17.37
N GLU A 379 0.49 15.46 -18.08
CA GLU A 379 1.92 15.76 -18.05
C GLU A 379 2.37 16.22 -16.66
N GLU A 380 1.57 17.03 -15.96
CA GLU A 380 1.87 17.46 -14.60
C GLU A 380 1.76 16.30 -13.60
N MET A 381 0.73 15.46 -13.73
CA MET A 381 0.58 14.25 -12.93
C MET A 381 1.75 13.29 -13.16
N GLU A 382 2.16 13.03 -14.41
CA GLU A 382 3.35 12.25 -14.73
C GLU A 382 4.61 12.88 -14.15
N ARG A 383 4.77 14.21 -14.22
CA ARG A 383 5.91 14.91 -13.61
C ARG A 383 5.95 14.70 -12.10
N ARG A 384 4.80 14.81 -11.43
CA ARG A 384 4.67 14.62 -9.98
C ARG A 384 4.93 13.15 -9.61
N LEU A 385 4.39 12.19 -10.36
CA LEU A 385 4.62 10.77 -10.16
C LEU A 385 6.08 10.38 -10.38
N LYS A 386 6.75 10.95 -11.38
CA LYS A 386 8.21 10.80 -11.59
C LYS A 386 9.02 11.44 -10.47
N ALA A 387 8.65 12.63 -10.01
CA ALA A 387 9.31 13.29 -8.86
C ALA A 387 9.15 12.48 -7.57
N LEU A 388 8.03 11.80 -7.41
CA LEU A 388 7.75 10.87 -6.31
C LEU A 388 8.30 9.45 -6.55
N LYS A 389 8.99 9.21 -7.68
CA LYS A 389 9.57 7.92 -8.10
C LYS A 389 8.56 6.76 -8.24
N TYR A 390 7.28 7.07 -8.41
CA TYR A 390 6.26 6.09 -8.80
C TYR A 390 6.33 5.73 -10.28
N MET A 391 7.06 6.51 -11.08
CA MET A 391 7.31 6.28 -12.51
C MET A 391 8.77 6.60 -12.85
N GLU A 392 9.37 5.86 -13.79
CA GLU A 392 10.71 6.15 -14.34
C GLU A 392 10.69 7.27 -15.38
#